data_AF-A0A0M9EBR6-F1
#
_entry.id   AF-A0A0M9EBR6-F1
#
_cell.length_a   1.000
_cell.length_b   1.000
_cell.length_c   1.000
_cell.angle_alpha   90.00
_cell.angle_beta   90.00
_cell.angle_gamma   90.00
#
_symmetry.space_group_name_H-M   'P 1'
#
loop_
_entity.id
_entity.type
_entity.pdbx_description
1 polymer ?
#
loop_
_entity_poly.entity_id
_entity_poly.type
_entity_poly.pdbx_seq_one_letter_code
_entity_poly.pdbx_strand_id
1 'polypeptide(L)'
;MIKEIKIKNYKSIQKLIIHPGQLTVLIGENGSGKTNILEVIALASAAAHDKMDNEFLASRGIRVTDPKFMRSAFHIESIADDIFIQLEGSENINVQFQLQNDNTPYSRWELRKNDLYKKLLEPKIMNALIERHFDNATITELKDRDKIEIASLVSNIIRQENIKKLNIKRERERERERERERERERGQVCS
;
A
#
# COMPACT_ATOMS: atom_id res chain seq x y z
N MET A 1 2.03 7.50 11.19
CA MET A 1 3.49 7.25 11.02
C MET A 1 3.70 5.93 10.29
N ILE A 2 4.68 5.84 9.38
CA ILE A 2 5.00 4.59 8.68
C ILE A 2 5.65 3.61 9.66
N LYS A 3 5.21 2.35 9.65
CA LYS A 3 5.66 1.25 10.52
C LYS A 3 6.45 0.19 9.75
N GLU A 4 6.12 -0.01 8.48
CA GLU A 4 6.81 -0.96 7.63
C GLU A 4 6.84 -0.46 6.19
N ILE A 5 7.96 -0.70 5.52
CA ILE A 5 8.15 -0.50 4.10
C ILE A 5 8.64 -1.82 3.52
N LYS A 6 7.85 -2.44 2.64
CA LYS A 6 8.28 -3.60 1.86
C LYS A 6 8.50 -3.19 0.42
N ILE A 7 9.65 -3.59 -0.13
CA ILE A 7 10.09 -3.25 -1.47
C ILE A 7 10.47 -4.55 -2.17
N LYS A 8 10.09 -4.70 -3.43
CA LYS A 8 10.62 -5.73 -4.32
C LYS A 8 10.91 -5.18 -5.70
N ASN A 9 11.93 -5.75 -6.31
CA ASN A 9 12.29 -5.56 -7.70
C ASN A 9 12.59 -4.09 -8.09
N TYR A 10 13.34 -3.35 -7.26
CA TYR A 10 13.69 -1.95 -7.55
C TYR A 10 15.21 -1.74 -7.52
N LYS A 11 15.83 -1.49 -8.68
CA LYS A 11 17.28 -1.24 -8.82
C LYS A 11 18.12 -2.26 -8.02
N SER A 12 18.93 -1.82 -7.06
CA SER A 12 19.75 -2.73 -6.23
C SER A 12 18.95 -3.49 -5.15
N ILE A 13 17.61 -3.37 -5.11
CA ILE A 13 16.74 -3.97 -4.11
C ILE A 13 15.94 -5.09 -4.75
N GLN A 14 16.37 -6.34 -4.53
CA GLN A 14 15.57 -7.51 -4.93
C GLN A 14 14.34 -7.66 -4.04
N LYS A 15 14.55 -7.67 -2.72
CA LYS A 15 13.51 -7.74 -1.70
C LYS A 15 14.04 -7.12 -0.42
N LEU A 16 13.30 -6.20 0.18
CA LEU A 16 13.70 -5.53 1.41
C LEU A 16 12.46 -5.21 2.26
N ILE A 17 12.60 -5.35 3.58
CA ILE A 17 11.61 -4.96 4.58
C ILE A 17 12.33 -4.05 5.58
N ILE A 18 11.79 -2.85 5.81
CA ILE A 18 12.34 -1.88 6.75
C ILE A 18 11.24 -1.48 7.73
N HIS A 19 11.60 -1.38 9.01
CA HIS A 19 10.74 -0.86 10.07
C HIS A 19 11.29 0.49 10.55
N PRO A 20 10.92 1.62 9.91
CA PRO A 20 11.45 2.92 10.28
C PRO A 20 11.04 3.31 11.70
N GLY A 21 12.00 3.84 12.46
CA GLY A 21 11.77 4.46 13.76
C GLY A 21 11.36 5.93 13.64
N GLN A 22 11.26 6.63 14.77
CA GLN A 22 11.06 8.09 14.78
C GLN A 22 12.21 8.82 14.08
N LEU A 23 13.43 8.30 14.25
CA LEU A 23 14.63 8.67 13.51
C LEU A 23 15.18 7.40 12.86
N THR A 24 15.43 7.46 11.56
CA THR A 24 16.07 6.37 10.80
C THR A 24 17.29 6.92 10.10
N VAL A 25 18.45 6.35 10.39
CA VAL A 25 19.72 6.73 9.75
C VAL A 25 20.16 5.59 8.84
N LEU A 26 20.32 5.86 7.53
CA LEU A 26 20.79 4.89 6.55
C LEU A 26 22.31 5.05 6.37
N ILE A 27 23.09 4.04 6.78
CA ILE A 27 24.57 4.06 6.74
C ILE A 27 25.07 2.89 5.87
N GLY A 28 26.19 3.10 5.17
CA GLY A 28 26.82 2.10 4.31
C GLY A 28 27.70 2.75 3.25
N GLU A 29 28.45 1.94 2.49
CA GLU A 29 29.35 2.41 1.43
C GLU A 29 28.63 3.06 0.24
N ASN A 30 29.36 3.81 -0.59
CA ASN A 30 28.81 4.36 -1.82
C ASN A 30 28.35 3.23 -2.75
N GLY A 31 27.16 3.37 -3.33
CA GLY A 31 26.56 2.32 -4.17
C GLY A 31 25.82 1.22 -3.40
N SER A 32 25.81 1.22 -2.07
CA SER A 32 25.12 0.19 -1.26
C SER A 32 23.59 0.21 -1.32
N GLY A 33 22.98 1.07 -2.16
CA GLY A 33 21.53 1.15 -2.33
C GLY A 33 20.77 2.04 -1.34
N LYS A 34 21.45 2.80 -0.47
CA LYS A 34 20.79 3.75 0.46
C LYS A 34 19.83 4.71 -0.23
N THR A 35 20.27 5.32 -1.33
CA THR A 35 19.43 6.24 -2.12
C THR A 35 18.25 5.51 -2.75
N ASN A 36 18.40 4.23 -3.13
CA ASN A 36 17.30 3.45 -3.72
C ASN A 36 16.14 3.27 -2.73
N ILE A 37 16.43 3.16 -1.42
CA ILE A 37 15.40 3.12 -0.38
C ILE A 37 14.58 4.42 -0.38
N LEU A 38 15.25 5.57 -0.42
CA LEU A 38 14.59 6.88 -0.43
C LEU A 38 13.83 7.13 -1.74
N GLU A 39 14.39 6.72 -2.87
CA GLU A 39 13.73 6.81 -4.17
C GLU A 39 12.44 5.99 -4.22
N VAL A 40 12.40 4.80 -3.60
CA VAL A 40 11.17 4.00 -3.51
C VAL A 40 10.09 4.69 -2.70
N ILE A 41 10.45 5.38 -1.62
CA ILE A 41 9.49 6.16 -0.83
C ILE A 41 8.92 7.31 -1.68
N ALA A 42 9.79 8.02 -2.42
CA ALA A 42 9.36 9.05 -3.35
C ALA A 42 8.46 8.48 -4.47
N LEU A 43 8.80 7.30 -4.99
CA LEU A 43 8.05 6.61 -6.04
C LEU A 43 6.68 6.16 -5.54
N ALA A 44 6.57 5.67 -4.30
CA ALA A 44 5.29 5.34 -3.68
C ALA A 44 4.40 6.58 -3.51
N SER A 45 4.98 7.72 -3.12
CA SER A 45 4.26 9.00 -3.08
C SER A 45 3.78 9.44 -4.46
N ALA A 46 4.63 9.29 -5.49
CA ALA A 46 4.26 9.61 -6.87
C ALA A 46 3.12 8.71 -7.38
N ALA A 47 3.18 7.42 -7.08
CA ALA A 47 2.14 6.45 -7.41
C ALA A 47 0.82 6.76 -6.70
N ALA A 48 0.85 7.11 -5.40
CA ALA A 48 -0.34 7.50 -4.65
C ALA A 48 -1.09 8.70 -5.27
N HIS A 49 -0.37 9.57 -5.98
CA HIS A 49 -0.88 10.77 -6.62
C HIS A 49 -1.15 10.64 -8.13
N ASP A 50 -1.03 9.41 -8.67
CA ASP A 50 -1.15 9.08 -10.09
C ASP A 50 -0.26 9.95 -11.00
N LYS A 51 0.94 10.27 -10.50
CA LYS A 51 1.93 11.09 -11.22
C LYS A 51 3.19 10.28 -11.47
N MET A 52 3.16 9.47 -12.51
CA MET A 52 4.25 8.56 -12.89
C MET A 52 4.96 8.99 -14.18
N ASP A 53 4.75 10.23 -14.61
CA ASP A 53 5.52 10.85 -15.68
C ASP A 53 6.97 11.10 -15.25
N ASN A 54 7.89 10.97 -16.21
CA ASN A 54 9.32 10.96 -15.93
C ASN A 54 9.78 12.33 -15.38
N GLU A 55 9.18 13.41 -15.85
CA GLU A 55 9.44 14.78 -15.40
C GLU A 55 9.08 14.94 -13.91
N PHE A 56 7.92 14.45 -13.49
CA PHE A 56 7.51 14.47 -12.10
C PHE A 56 8.41 13.59 -11.22
N LEU A 57 8.74 12.37 -11.66
CA LEU A 57 9.64 11.49 -10.90
C LEU A 57 11.02 12.15 -10.70
N ALA A 58 11.59 12.73 -11.76
CA ALA A 58 12.85 13.45 -11.69
C ALA A 58 12.79 14.64 -10.71
N SER A 59 11.69 15.40 -10.72
CA SER A 59 11.49 16.53 -9.78
C SER A 59 11.44 16.10 -8.30
N ARG A 60 11.15 14.82 -8.03
CA ARG A 60 11.14 14.22 -6.68
C ARG A 60 12.48 13.58 -6.29
N GLY A 61 13.52 13.80 -7.09
CA GLY A 61 14.86 13.25 -6.84
C GLY A 61 15.01 11.79 -7.24
N ILE A 62 14.05 11.23 -7.98
CA ILE A 62 14.16 9.87 -8.52
C ILE A 62 15.01 9.94 -9.77
N ARG A 63 16.11 9.18 -9.80
CA ARG A 63 16.92 9.03 -11.01
C ARG A 63 16.19 8.10 -11.97
N VAL A 64 15.43 8.69 -12.89
CA VAL A 64 14.72 7.98 -13.95
C VAL A 64 15.73 7.50 -14.99
N THR A 65 15.72 6.20 -15.26
CA THR A 65 16.54 5.54 -16.27
C THR A 65 15.63 4.70 -17.15
N ASP A 66 16.19 3.97 -18.12
CA ASP A 66 15.43 2.95 -18.85
C ASP A 66 14.69 2.04 -17.84
N PRO A 67 13.39 1.74 -18.05
CA PRO A 67 12.60 0.94 -17.13
C PRO A 67 13.22 -0.42 -16.77
N LYS A 68 14.01 -1.01 -17.67
CA LYS A 68 14.75 -2.25 -17.39
C LYS A 68 15.76 -2.07 -16.25
N PHE A 69 16.38 -0.90 -16.15
CA PHE A 69 17.38 -0.58 -15.11
C PHE A 69 16.77 -0.02 -13.83
N MET A 70 15.49 0.37 -13.84
CA MET A 70 14.76 0.71 -12.62
C MET A 70 14.31 -0.54 -11.85
N ARG A 71 14.34 -1.71 -12.49
CA ARG A 71 14.09 -3.01 -11.86
C ARG A 71 15.36 -3.64 -11.32
N SER A 72 15.18 -4.70 -10.53
CA SER A 72 16.31 -5.48 -10.05
C SER A 72 17.00 -6.22 -11.19
N ALA A 73 18.33 -6.10 -11.26
CA ALA A 73 19.17 -6.78 -12.24
C ALA A 73 19.79 -8.08 -11.70
N PHE A 74 19.44 -8.51 -10.47
CA PHE A 74 19.98 -9.75 -9.90
C PHE A 74 19.53 -11.02 -10.65
N HIS A 75 18.35 -10.99 -11.28
CA HIS A 75 17.85 -12.07 -12.12
C HIS A 75 17.28 -11.50 -13.44
N ILE A 76 17.39 -12.25 -14.53
CA ILE A 76 16.89 -11.81 -15.84
C ILE A 76 15.35 -11.72 -15.86
N GLU A 77 14.69 -12.63 -15.13
CA GLU A 77 13.23 -12.70 -15.04
C GLU A 77 12.63 -11.44 -14.41
N SER A 78 13.35 -10.80 -13.48
CA SER A 78 12.86 -9.62 -12.78
C SER A 78 12.76 -8.38 -13.66
N ILE A 79 13.27 -8.40 -14.91
CA ILE A 79 13.11 -7.32 -15.89
C ILE A 79 11.67 -7.22 -16.41
N ALA A 80 10.93 -8.34 -16.43
CA ALA A 80 9.53 -8.39 -16.84
C ALA A 80 8.55 -8.20 -15.68
N ASP A 81 9.01 -8.42 -14.44
CA ASP A 81 8.18 -8.32 -13.25
C ASP A 81 7.87 -6.87 -12.86
N ASP A 82 6.78 -6.68 -12.11
CA ASP A 82 6.42 -5.38 -11.55
C ASP A 82 7.38 -4.96 -10.43
N ILE A 83 7.48 -3.65 -10.21
CA ILE A 83 7.99 -3.11 -8.96
C ILE A 83 6.87 -3.19 -7.93
N PHE A 84 7.15 -3.80 -6.78
CA PHE A 84 6.18 -3.88 -5.69
C PHE A 84 6.63 -3.04 -4.50
N ILE A 85 5.71 -2.19 -4.02
CA ILE A 85 5.92 -1.36 -2.84
C ILE A 85 4.71 -1.53 -1.92
N GLN A 86 4.95 -1.81 -0.65
CA GLN A 86 3.92 -1.83 0.37
C GLN A 86 4.35 -0.94 1.54
N LEU A 87 3.43 -0.09 1.99
CA LEU A 87 3.60 0.76 3.15
C LEU A 87 2.54 0.40 4.19
N GLU A 88 3.00 0.12 5.40
CA GLU A 88 2.12 -0.08 6.57
C GLU A 88 2.24 1.12 7.51
N GLY A 89 1.10 1.68 7.90
CA GLY A 89 1.01 2.80 8.84
C GLY A 89 0.53 2.36 10.23
N SER A 90 0.70 3.27 11.20
CA SER A 90 0.35 3.09 12.62
C SER A 90 -1.11 2.69 12.90
N GLU A 91 -2.04 2.95 11.99
CA GLU A 91 -3.45 2.61 12.15
C GLU A 91 -3.86 1.34 11.40
N ASN A 92 -2.93 0.44 11.06
CA ASN A 92 -3.16 -0.71 10.14
C ASN A 92 -3.55 -0.30 8.72
N ILE A 93 -3.28 0.96 8.33
CA ILE A 93 -3.43 1.41 6.95
C ILE A 93 -2.33 0.74 6.16
N ASN A 94 -2.72 -0.12 5.22
CA ASN A 94 -1.80 -0.84 4.36
C ASN A 94 -2.08 -0.45 2.92
N VAL A 95 -1.10 0.19 2.28
CA VAL A 95 -1.20 0.60 0.88
C VAL A 95 -0.18 -0.20 0.08
N GLN A 96 -0.63 -0.73 -1.06
CA GLN A 96 0.18 -1.54 -1.96
C GLN A 96 0.16 -0.93 -3.35
N PHE A 97 1.33 -0.82 -3.95
CA PHE A 97 1.54 -0.36 -5.30
C PHE A 97 2.25 -1.46 -6.09
N GLN A 98 1.66 -1.84 -7.21
CA GLN A 98 2.29 -2.68 -8.23
C GLN A 98 2.49 -1.80 -9.45
N LEU A 99 3.74 -1.53 -9.80
CA LEU A 99 4.10 -0.65 -10.90
C LEU A 99 4.58 -1.50 -12.06
N GLN A 100 3.89 -1.36 -13.18
CA GLN A 100 4.17 -2.08 -14.41
C GLN A 100 4.72 -1.12 -15.46
N ASN A 101 5.50 -1.68 -16.39
CA ASN A 101 6.03 -0.98 -17.54
C ASN A 101 6.39 -2.02 -18.62
N ASP A 102 6.11 -1.74 -19.89
CA ASP A 102 6.28 -2.68 -21.00
C ASP A 102 7.69 -2.70 -21.58
N ASN A 103 8.62 -1.91 -21.04
CA ASN A 103 9.99 -1.73 -21.49
C ASN A 103 10.13 -1.17 -22.92
N THR A 104 9.07 -0.55 -23.46
CA THR A 104 9.15 0.14 -24.76
C THR A 104 9.80 1.51 -24.59
N PRO A 105 10.43 2.07 -25.65
CA PRO A 105 11.03 3.40 -25.58
C PRO A 105 10.02 4.45 -25.13
N TYR A 106 10.42 5.31 -24.19
CA TYR A 106 9.58 6.39 -23.62
C TYR A 106 8.32 5.90 -22.88
N SER A 107 8.20 4.61 -22.60
CA SER A 107 7.11 4.10 -21.77
C SER A 107 7.16 4.70 -20.37
N ARG A 108 5.97 4.90 -19.79
CA ARG A 108 5.81 5.41 -18.43
C ARG A 108 5.57 4.25 -17.48
N TRP A 109 5.89 4.46 -16.21
CA TRP A 109 5.44 3.54 -15.17
C TRP A 109 3.94 3.73 -14.95
N GLU A 110 3.21 2.63 -14.81
CA GLU A 110 1.78 2.68 -14.55
C GLU A 110 1.43 1.83 -13.35
N LEU A 111 0.41 2.25 -12.59
CA LEU A 111 -0.16 1.39 -11.57
C LEU A 111 -0.90 0.23 -12.23
N ARG A 112 -0.57 -1.00 -11.85
CA ARG A 112 -1.35 -2.17 -12.18
C ARG A 112 -2.72 -2.03 -11.53
N LYS A 113 -3.71 -1.68 -12.35
CA LYS A 113 -5.11 -1.51 -11.92
C LYS A 113 -5.68 -2.89 -11.60
N ASN A 114 -5.73 -3.25 -10.32
CA ASN A 114 -6.49 -4.42 -9.87
C ASN A 114 -7.99 -4.20 -10.09
N ASP A 115 -8.76 -5.27 -10.34
CA ASP A 115 -10.22 -5.21 -10.51
C ASP A 115 -10.96 -4.57 -9.32
N LEU A 116 -10.33 -4.56 -8.14
CA LEU A 116 -10.82 -3.87 -6.95
C LEU A 116 -11.01 -2.36 -7.20
N TYR A 117 -10.10 -1.74 -7.96
CA TYR A 117 -10.16 -0.33 -8.32
C TYR A 117 -11.35 -0.02 -9.24
N LYS A 118 -11.67 -0.92 -10.18
CA LYS A 118 -12.87 -0.80 -11.03
C LYS A 118 -14.17 -0.91 -10.22
N LYS A 119 -14.20 -1.78 -9.21
CA LYS A 119 -15.36 -2.00 -8.34
C LYS A 119 -15.62 -0.84 -7.38
N LEU A 120 -14.57 -0.15 -6.92
CA LEU A 120 -14.68 1.04 -6.06
C LEU A 120 -15.10 2.30 -6.82
N LEU A 121 -14.82 2.35 -8.12
CA LEU A 121 -15.28 3.41 -9.02
C LEU A 121 -16.73 3.23 -9.49
N GLU A 122 -17.45 2.18 -9.05
CA GLU A 122 -18.88 2.06 -9.35
C GLU A 122 -19.65 3.22 -8.70
N PRO A 123 -20.46 3.99 -9.48
CA PRO A 123 -21.10 5.21 -8.99
C PRO A 123 -21.95 5.01 -7.72
N LYS A 124 -22.59 3.84 -7.59
CA LYS A 124 -23.37 3.48 -6.39
C LYS A 124 -22.51 3.39 -5.13
N ILE A 125 -21.31 2.83 -5.24
CA ILE A 125 -20.41 2.61 -4.12
C ILE A 125 -19.69 3.93 -3.78
N MET A 126 -19.26 4.67 -4.80
CA MET A 126 -18.64 5.98 -4.64
C MET A 126 -19.59 6.98 -3.96
N ASN A 127 -20.85 7.06 -4.41
CA ASN A 127 -21.84 7.96 -3.82
C ASN A 127 -22.20 7.61 -2.36
N ALA A 128 -22.33 6.32 -2.04
CA ALA A 128 -22.61 5.87 -0.67
C ALA A 128 -21.47 6.16 0.33
N LEU A 129 -20.23 6.26 -0.16
CA LEU A 129 -19.05 6.52 0.66
C LEU A 129 -18.79 8.01 0.83
N ILE A 130 -19.13 8.79 -0.20
CA ILE A 130 -19.19 10.25 -0.19
C ILE A 130 -20.24 10.74 0.82
N GLU A 131 -21.48 10.23 0.74
CA GLU A 131 -22.59 10.62 1.64
C GLU A 131 -22.30 10.37 3.12
N ARG A 132 -21.40 9.43 3.43
CA ARG A 132 -21.01 9.12 4.82
C ARG A 132 -19.89 10.00 5.39
N HIS A 133 -19.13 10.71 4.56
CA HIS A 133 -17.90 11.39 5.00
C HIS A 133 -17.75 12.85 4.53
N PHE A 134 -18.51 13.31 3.55
CA PHE A 134 -18.45 14.70 3.05
C PHE A 134 -19.84 15.21 2.63
N ASP A 135 -20.13 16.49 2.87
CA ASP A 135 -21.36 17.13 2.39
C ASP A 135 -21.36 17.15 0.84
N ASN A 136 -22.45 16.64 0.24
CA ASN A 136 -22.61 16.32 -1.19
C ASN A 136 -22.30 17.47 -2.18
N ALA A 137 -22.19 18.71 -1.71
CA ALA A 137 -22.02 19.89 -2.57
C ALA A 137 -20.61 20.04 -3.16
N THR A 138 -19.58 19.45 -2.56
CA THR A 138 -18.17 19.76 -2.91
C THR A 138 -17.58 18.86 -4.01
N ILE A 139 -18.25 17.77 -4.39
CA ILE A 139 -17.62 16.68 -5.16
C ILE A 139 -17.95 16.71 -6.66
N THR A 140 -19.07 17.30 -7.06
CA THR A 140 -19.45 17.46 -8.47
C THR A 140 -18.44 18.31 -9.25
N GLU A 141 -17.66 19.14 -8.55
CA GLU A 141 -16.64 20.03 -9.12
C GLU A 141 -15.21 19.43 -9.08
N LEU A 142 -15.04 18.23 -8.52
CA LEU A 142 -13.72 17.61 -8.35
C LEU A 142 -13.20 17.01 -9.66
N LYS A 143 -11.91 17.27 -9.94
CA LYS A 143 -11.22 16.74 -11.11
C LYS A 143 -11.04 15.23 -10.95
N ASP A 144 -10.94 14.50 -12.06
CA ASP A 144 -10.89 13.02 -12.02
C ASP A 144 -9.72 12.46 -11.18
N ARG A 145 -8.65 13.25 -11.03
CA ARG A 145 -7.51 12.94 -10.16
C ARG A 145 -7.86 12.90 -8.67
N ASP A 146 -8.78 13.76 -8.22
CA ASP A 146 -9.20 13.82 -6.81
C ASP A 146 -10.15 12.65 -6.49
N LYS A 147 -10.94 12.20 -7.48
CA LYS A 147 -11.80 11.01 -7.36
C LYS A 147 -10.98 9.72 -7.16
N ILE A 148 -9.83 9.64 -7.80
CA ILE A 148 -8.86 8.53 -7.68
C ILE A 148 -8.29 8.45 -6.26
N GLU A 149 -7.85 9.60 -5.73
CA GLU A 149 -7.30 9.70 -4.38
C GLU A 149 -8.36 9.34 -3.32
N ILE A 150 -9.59 9.83 -3.50
CA ILE A 150 -10.73 9.50 -2.65
C ILE A 150 -11.08 8.01 -2.74
N ALA A 151 -11.14 7.41 -3.93
CA ALA A 151 -11.44 5.98 -4.10
C ALA A 151 -10.40 5.09 -3.39
N SER A 152 -9.13 5.48 -3.44
CA SER A 152 -8.05 4.80 -2.73
C SER A 152 -8.21 4.91 -1.20
N LEU A 153 -8.52 6.10 -0.69
CA LEU A 153 -8.76 6.36 0.74
C LEU A 153 -9.97 5.58 1.25
N VAL A 154 -11.05 5.61 0.48
CA VAL A 154 -12.30 4.91 0.75
C VAL A 154 -12.11 3.38 0.79
N SER A 155 -11.31 2.83 -0.12
CA SER A 155 -10.98 1.40 -0.11
C SER A 155 -10.24 0.96 1.15
N ASN A 156 -9.36 1.83 1.64
CA ASN A 156 -8.60 1.60 2.85
C ASN A 156 -9.52 1.70 4.09
N ILE A 157 -10.46 2.63 4.11
CA ILE A 157 -11.47 2.77 5.18
C ILE A 157 -12.38 1.54 5.25
N ILE A 158 -12.87 1.02 4.13
CA ILE A 158 -13.70 -0.21 4.12
C ILE A 158 -12.90 -1.41 4.63
N ARG A 159 -11.64 -1.53 4.21
CA ARG A 159 -10.76 -2.62 4.65
C ARG A 159 -10.53 -2.56 6.15
N GLN A 160 -10.34 -1.36 6.70
CA GLN A 160 -10.20 -1.11 8.14
C GLN A 160 -11.43 -1.54 8.95
N GLU A 161 -12.64 -1.15 8.52
CA GLU A 161 -13.88 -1.52 9.20
C GLU A 161 -14.09 -3.05 9.24
N ASN A 162 -13.81 -3.73 8.14
CA ASN A 162 -13.98 -5.18 8.06
C ASN A 162 -13.01 -5.93 8.98
N ILE A 163 -11.75 -5.47 9.06
CA ILE A 163 -10.76 -6.04 9.98
C ILE A 163 -11.17 -5.82 11.44
N LYS A 164 -11.66 -4.62 11.79
CA LYS A 164 -12.18 -4.34 13.14
C LYS A 164 -13.33 -5.27 13.52
N LYS A 165 -14.31 -5.46 12.62
CA LYS A 165 -15.44 -6.37 12.85
C LYS A 165 -15.00 -7.82 13.04
N LEU A 166 -14.03 -8.28 12.26
CA LEU A 166 -13.45 -9.62 12.37
C LEU A 166 -12.72 -9.84 13.70
N ASN A 167 -11.97 -8.86 14.18
CA ASN A 167 -11.25 -8.95 15.45
C ASN A 167 -12.22 -9.01 16.63
N ILE A 168 -13.26 -8.16 16.64
CA ILE A 168 -14.32 -8.19 17.67
C ILE A 168 -15.03 -9.54 17.70
N LYS A 169 -15.31 -10.14 16.53
CA LYS A 169 -15.93 -11.47 16.46
C LYS A 169 -15.02 -12.54 17.07
N ARG A 170 -13.72 -12.52 16.76
CA ARG A 170 -12.73 -13.47 17.29
C ARG A 170 -12.55 -13.34 18.80
N GLU A 171 -12.56 -12.12 19.35
CA GLU A 171 -12.49 -11.92 20.80
C GLU A 171 -13.72 -12.50 21.51
N ARG A 172 -14.93 -12.25 20.98
CA ARG A 172 -16.16 -12.81 21.53
C ARG A 172 -16.19 -14.34 21.47
N GLU A 173 -15.62 -14.95 20.44
CA GLU A 173 -15.50 -16.41 20.35
C GLU A 173 -14.52 -16.97 21.40
N ARG A 174 -13.36 -16.32 21.58
CA ARG A 174 -12.37 -16.71 22.62
C ARG A 174 -12.91 -16.57 24.03
N GLU A 175 -13.71 -15.54 24.30
CA GLU A 175 -14.30 -15.32 25.61
C GLU A 175 -15.35 -16.39 25.94
N ARG A 176 -16.20 -16.75 24.95
CA ARG A 176 -17.15 -17.87 25.07
C ARG A 176 -16.47 -19.21 25.29
N GLU A 177 -15.30 -19.44 24.68
CA GLU A 177 -14.53 -20.67 24.86
C GLU A 177 -13.93 -20.77 26.26
N ARG A 178 -13.37 -19.66 26.78
CA ARG A 178 -12.87 -19.57 28.16
C ARG A 178 -13.97 -19.76 29.21
N GLU A 179 -15.17 -19.27 28.94
CA GLU A 179 -16.32 -19.46 29.83
C GLU A 179 -16.75 -20.94 29.88
N ARG A 180 -16.78 -21.62 28.73
CA ARG A 180 -17.05 -23.07 28.65
C ARG A 180 -15.99 -23.91 29.36
N GLU A 181 -14.72 -23.53 29.30
CA GLU A 181 -13.64 -24.20 30.04
C GLU A 181 -13.82 -24.05 31.56
N ARG A 182 -14.12 -22.83 32.03
CA ARG A 182 -14.39 -22.58 33.46
C ARG A 182 -15.59 -23.36 33.98
N GLU A 183 -16.63 -23.53 33.17
CA GLU A 183 -17.78 -24.37 33.54
C GLU A 183 -17.43 -25.86 33.64
N ARG A 184 -16.59 -26.37 32.73
CA ARG A 184 -16.08 -27.76 32.78
C ARG A 184 -15.22 -28.01 34.02
N GLU A 185 -14.34 -27.06 34.36
CA GLU A 185 -13.52 -27.13 35.57
C GLU A 185 -14.37 -27.10 36.84
N ARG A 186 -15.40 -26.23 36.91
CA ARG A 186 -16.33 -26.19 38.05
C ARG A 186 -17.17 -27.46 38.19
N GLY A 187 -17.53 -28.10 37.08
CA GLY A 187 -18.26 -29.37 37.07
C GLY A 187 -17.44 -30.56 37.58
N GLN A 188 -16.10 -30.52 37.46
CA GLN A 188 -15.21 -31.58 37.95
C GLN A 188 -14.89 -31.50 39.45
N VAL A 189 -15.09 -30.35 40.11
CA VAL A 189 -14.78 -30.16 41.54
C VAL A 189 -15.95 -30.58 42.45
N CYS A 190 -17.14 -30.80 41.89
CA CYS A 190 -18.36 -31.22 42.63
C CYS A 190 -18.69 -32.71 42.51
N SER A 191 -17.78 -33.58 42.03
CA SER A 191 -17.91 -35.05 42.04
C SER A 191 -16.82 -35.67 42.92
#